data_AF-A0AAD4MBZ8-F1
#
_entry.id   AF-A0AAD4MBZ8-F1
#
_cell.length_a   1.000
_cell.length_b   1.000
_cell.length_c   1.000
_cell.angle_alpha   90.00
_cell.angle_beta   90.00
_cell.angle_gamma   90.00
#
_symmetry.space_group_name_H-M   'P 1'
#
loop_
_entity.id
_entity.type
_entity.pdbx_description
1 polymer ?
#
loop_
_entity_poly.entity_id
_entity_poly.type
_entity_poly.pdbx_seq_one_letter_code
_entity_poly.pdbx_strand_id
1 'polypeptide(L)'
;MVAAPALVLPISSPPKTPSDYHRILSSTLSIPSDSSTTIPVGLLACQRDPLLRSLETTIVSASILEPSCTPSTKKGGHTKQAKATSVPIFHHTVLRIILHDTVLFPEGGGQPTDIGTLTSEDGVTWDVELVKRHGGVAVHYLKLEEGISDVPHVFAPGKQVKLKLGHERRLDHMSMHTAQHLLSSVIETSLKVPTLAWSLTAWPSPAYIDLPRSLTAAEVAQVQDEVNRYVFEGRRVYVEVDELHTGQTGIDSGDSEAHSRELGRGLPSDYTGGVHRMVIIEGIDRTPCCGTHLPSLSSLRLFLAPAPASSSSGPSRHYFLAGPRLLDHLGIVQSLLTRTASVLSCGPPEMPDRVALLVDESKRREKRIDDLERELAGILGRQLAEEMVQWRIAGGEGEWVRCVNRIDDSPTAQAFLQAITLAFTAHLKEQTDMICQHTLLLLSSPSSQTASSTTVVMLFGGEEKRVKAVGDELKKQFKTLKGGGKGTRWSGKFLGVWLTDREGKAASTLLSQSQARHHSEGM
;
A
#
# COMPACT_ATOMS: atom_id res chain seq x y z
N MET A 1 -28.32 9.33 -5.15
CA MET A 1 -27.58 9.76 -3.94
C MET A 1 -28.59 9.93 -2.82
N VAL A 2 -28.64 8.99 -1.87
CA VAL A 2 -29.37 9.18 -0.62
C VAL A 2 -28.31 9.01 0.45
N ALA A 3 -27.91 10.12 1.08
CA ALA A 3 -27.00 10.09 2.21
C ALA A 3 -27.71 9.32 3.34
N ALA A 4 -27.09 8.24 3.82
CA ALA A 4 -27.56 7.57 5.02
C ALA A 4 -27.54 8.58 6.18
N PRO A 5 -28.60 8.68 7.00
CA PRO A 5 -28.60 9.57 8.14
C PRO A 5 -27.53 9.06 9.11
N ALA A 6 -26.52 9.90 9.36
CA ALA A 6 -25.59 9.65 10.44
C ALA A 6 -26.41 9.50 11.73
N LEU A 7 -26.25 8.36 12.39
CA LEU A 7 -26.74 8.14 13.76
C LEU A 7 -25.97 9.10 14.67
N VAL A 8 -26.42 10.35 14.74
CA VAL A 8 -25.93 11.32 15.71
C VAL A 8 -26.62 10.98 17.02
N LEU A 9 -26.00 10.11 17.80
CA LEU A 9 -26.31 10.02 19.23
C LEU A 9 -26.14 11.42 19.82
N PRO A 10 -27.08 11.90 20.66
CA PRO A 10 -26.93 13.20 21.30
C PRO A 10 -25.71 13.13 22.22
N ILE A 11 -24.59 13.69 21.76
CA ILE A 11 -23.39 13.83 22.57
C ILE A 11 -23.75 14.85 23.65
N SER A 12 -24.05 14.34 24.85
CA SER A 12 -23.89 15.07 26.11
C SER A 12 -22.57 15.83 26.01
N SER A 13 -22.56 17.14 26.33
CA SER A 13 -21.41 18.06 26.40
C SER A 13 -20.02 17.50 26.03
N PRO A 14 -19.21 18.20 25.21
CA PRO A 14 -17.92 17.69 24.72
C PRO A 14 -17.10 17.09 25.86
N PRO A 15 -16.43 15.95 25.63
CA PRO A 15 -15.72 15.23 26.67
C PRO A 15 -14.75 16.17 27.38
N LYS A 16 -14.77 16.13 28.71
CA LYS A 16 -13.87 16.90 29.57
C LYS A 16 -12.81 15.97 30.14
N THR A 17 -11.59 16.47 30.27
CA THR A 17 -10.54 15.75 30.98
C THR A 17 -10.94 15.63 32.45
N PRO A 18 -10.94 14.41 33.04
CA PRO A 18 -11.16 14.22 34.46
C PRO A 18 -10.16 15.02 35.30
N SER A 19 -10.60 15.59 36.42
CA SER A 19 -9.74 16.40 37.28
C SER A 19 -8.54 15.63 37.86
N ASP A 20 -8.65 14.31 37.95
CA ASP A 20 -7.62 13.41 38.45
C ASP A 20 -6.80 12.74 37.32
N TYR A 21 -6.95 13.20 36.07
CA TYR A 21 -6.20 12.67 34.93
C TYR A 21 -4.68 12.88 35.10
N HIS A 22 -4.25 14.04 35.61
CA HIS A 22 -2.84 14.36 35.79
C HIS A 22 -2.50 14.47 37.27
N ARG A 23 -1.62 13.58 37.76
CA ARG A 23 -1.28 13.44 39.18
C ARG A 23 0.21 13.67 39.37
N ILE A 24 0.56 14.68 40.15
CA ILE A 24 1.94 14.90 40.59
C ILE A 24 2.11 14.13 41.90
N LEU A 25 2.96 13.10 41.89
CA LEU A 25 3.24 12.26 43.05
C LEU A 25 4.36 12.84 43.92
N SER A 26 5.32 13.51 43.29
CA SER A 26 6.41 14.19 43.99
C SER A 26 5.87 15.34 44.86
N SER A 27 6.34 15.42 46.10
CA SER A 27 6.03 16.51 47.03
C SER A 27 6.78 17.81 46.71
N THR A 28 7.84 17.72 45.93
CA THR A 28 8.77 18.81 45.60
C THR A 28 8.57 19.34 44.18
N LEU A 29 7.97 18.54 43.29
CA LEU A 29 7.61 18.96 41.94
C LEU A 29 6.38 19.87 41.98
N SER A 30 6.51 21.07 41.41
CA SER A 30 5.39 22.00 41.22
C SER A 30 5.40 22.53 39.80
N ILE A 31 4.22 22.95 39.31
CA ILE A 31 4.11 23.59 38.00
C ILE A 31 4.63 25.03 38.15
N PRO A 32 5.67 25.44 37.40
CA PRO A 32 6.18 26.81 37.48
C PRO A 32 5.07 27.84 37.24
N SER A 33 4.94 28.82 38.14
CA SER A 33 3.99 29.93 38.01
C SER A 33 4.60 31.18 37.40
N ASP A 34 5.92 31.26 37.33
CA ASP A 34 6.65 32.39 36.75
C ASP A 34 6.58 32.33 35.21
N SER A 35 5.82 33.25 34.63
CA SER A 35 5.60 33.37 33.18
C SER A 35 6.86 33.73 32.38
N SER A 36 7.95 34.11 33.04
CA SER A 36 9.25 34.32 32.40
C SER A 36 10.05 33.04 32.19
N THR A 37 9.61 31.93 32.79
CA THR A 37 10.23 30.60 32.64
C THR A 37 9.34 29.69 31.79
N THR A 38 9.90 28.60 31.25
CA THR A 38 9.11 27.62 30.47
C THR A 38 8.76 26.41 31.32
N ILE A 39 7.53 25.92 31.19
CA ILE A 39 7.09 24.68 31.83
C ILE A 39 7.75 23.51 31.10
N PRO A 40 8.38 22.58 31.84
CA PRO A 40 9.11 21.49 31.21
C PRO A 40 8.18 20.49 30.52
N VAL A 41 8.67 19.91 29.42
CA VAL A 41 8.03 18.80 28.71
C VAL A 41 7.85 17.64 29.68
N GLY A 42 6.61 17.13 29.74
CA GLY A 42 6.11 16.20 30.73
C GLY A 42 5.09 16.85 31.66
N LEU A 43 5.16 18.17 31.85
CA LEU A 43 4.21 18.97 32.63
C LEU A 43 3.43 19.99 31.80
N LEU A 44 3.55 20.03 30.47
CA LEU A 44 2.88 21.03 29.61
C LEU A 44 1.34 20.95 29.71
N ALA A 45 0.63 22.05 29.44
CA ALA A 45 -0.84 22.08 29.43
C ALA A 45 -1.45 20.98 28.57
N CYS A 46 -0.89 20.73 27.37
CA CYS A 46 -1.33 19.62 26.51
C CYS A 46 -1.15 18.21 27.11
N GLN A 47 -0.24 18.05 28.09
CA GLN A 47 0.01 16.78 28.77
C GLN A 47 -0.76 16.66 30.09
N ARG A 48 -1.14 17.79 30.71
CA ARG A 48 -2.00 17.87 31.91
C ARG A 48 -3.49 17.78 31.56
N ASP A 49 -3.90 18.45 30.49
CA ASP A 49 -5.25 18.42 29.93
C ASP A 49 -5.18 18.14 28.42
N PRO A 50 -5.25 16.85 28.02
CA PRO A 50 -5.06 16.48 26.63
C PRO A 50 -6.23 16.89 25.72
N LEU A 51 -7.39 17.22 26.30
CA LEU A 51 -8.58 17.70 25.58
C LEU A 51 -8.66 19.24 25.52
N LEU A 52 -7.72 19.96 26.14
CA LEU A 52 -7.63 21.41 26.05
C LEU A 52 -7.43 21.85 24.60
N ARG A 53 -8.25 22.80 24.13
CA ARG A 53 -8.27 23.25 22.72
C ARG A 53 -7.60 24.59 22.48
N SER A 54 -7.46 25.40 23.52
CA SER A 54 -6.83 26.72 23.43
C SER A 54 -6.21 27.09 24.77
N LEU A 55 -5.16 27.90 24.72
CA LEU A 55 -4.44 28.36 25.91
C LEU A 55 -3.95 29.79 25.69
N GLU A 56 -4.17 30.66 26.65
CA GLU A 56 -3.48 31.95 26.73
C GLU A 56 -2.18 31.74 27.50
N THR A 57 -1.07 32.20 26.93
CA THR A 57 0.28 31.99 27.46
C THR A 57 1.19 33.16 27.14
N THR A 58 2.29 33.27 27.88
CA THR A 58 3.29 34.33 27.73
C THR A 58 4.43 33.89 26.83
N ILE A 59 4.96 34.81 26.03
CA ILE A 59 6.20 34.61 25.27
C ILE A 59 7.39 34.74 26.21
N VAL A 60 8.21 33.70 26.29
CA VAL A 60 9.47 33.69 27.04
C VAL A 60 10.60 34.22 26.16
N SER A 61 10.68 33.77 24.91
CA SER A 61 11.65 34.29 23.94
C SER A 61 11.19 34.05 22.50
N ALA A 62 11.67 34.89 21.59
CA ALA A 62 11.44 34.77 20.16
C ALA A 62 12.71 35.12 19.39
N SER A 63 12.97 34.43 18.27
CA SER A 63 14.13 34.66 17.41
C SER A 63 13.86 34.18 15.99
N ILE A 64 14.40 34.87 14.99
CA ILE A 64 14.28 34.47 13.58
C ILE A 64 15.34 33.41 13.23
N LEU A 65 14.94 32.43 12.43
CA LEU A 65 15.80 31.47 11.74
C LEU A 65 15.74 31.73 10.24
N GLU A 66 16.89 32.03 9.64
CA GLU A 66 17.02 32.20 8.20
C GLU A 66 17.03 30.85 7.46
N PRO A 67 16.60 30.81 6.18
CA PRO A 67 16.58 29.58 5.38
C PRO A 67 18.00 29.00 5.23
N SER A 68 18.18 27.72 5.55
CA SER A 68 19.46 27.06 5.32
C SER A 68 19.57 26.58 3.87
N CYS A 69 20.46 27.19 3.09
CA CYS A 69 20.74 26.80 1.70
C CYS A 69 21.92 25.82 1.66
N THR A 70 21.69 24.51 1.79
CA THR A 70 22.72 23.50 1.46
C THR A 70 22.14 22.29 0.71
N PRO A 71 22.63 21.98 -0.51
CA PRO A 71 22.33 20.72 -1.18
C PRO A 71 23.21 19.60 -0.59
N SER A 72 22.63 18.64 0.14
CA SER A 72 23.40 17.49 0.64
C SER A 72 23.61 16.44 -0.46
N THR A 73 24.70 16.54 -1.22
CA THR A 73 25.28 15.41 -1.95
C THR A 73 26.13 14.57 -0.99
N LYS A 74 25.54 13.56 -0.33
CA LYS A 74 26.31 12.43 0.22
C LYS A 74 25.66 11.09 -0.14
N LYS A 75 26.40 10.32 -0.93
CA LYS A 75 26.13 8.94 -1.36
C LYS A 75 26.00 8.01 -0.15
N GLY A 76 25.19 6.97 -0.36
CA GLY A 76 24.72 6.01 0.63
C GLY A 76 25.79 5.33 1.48
N GLY A 77 25.44 5.19 2.75
CA GLY A 77 25.95 4.22 3.69
C GLY A 77 24.83 3.93 4.69
N HIS A 78 24.17 2.78 4.56
CA HIS A 78 23.10 2.37 5.47
C HIS A 78 23.67 2.09 6.86
N THR A 79 23.41 2.97 7.81
CA THR A 79 23.42 2.65 9.24
C THR A 79 22.28 3.41 9.91
N LYS A 80 21.27 2.66 10.36
CA LYS A 80 20.12 3.18 11.13
C LYS A 80 20.59 3.57 12.53
N GLN A 81 21.02 4.81 12.70
CA GLN A 81 20.95 5.51 13.98
C GLN A 81 20.42 6.91 13.70
N ALA A 82 19.16 7.14 14.03
CA ALA A 82 18.57 8.48 14.05
C ALA A 82 19.28 9.28 15.14
N LYS A 83 20.17 10.19 14.74
CA LYS A 83 20.82 11.15 15.63
C LYS A 83 19.80 12.24 15.95
N ALA A 84 19.46 12.39 17.23
CA ALA A 84 18.57 13.44 17.73
C ALA A 84 19.25 14.84 17.69
N THR A 85 18.43 15.90 17.69
CA THR A 85 18.81 17.33 17.82
C THR A 85 19.60 17.97 16.66
N SER A 86 19.01 18.04 15.46
CA SER A 86 19.33 19.12 14.51
C SER A 86 18.14 20.06 14.41
N VAL A 87 18.40 21.38 14.36
CA VAL A 87 17.37 22.38 14.03
C VAL A 87 16.67 21.93 12.74
N PRO A 88 15.33 21.94 12.67
CA PRO A 88 14.62 21.53 11.46
C PRO A 88 15.07 22.40 10.28
N ILE A 89 15.20 21.78 9.11
CA ILE A 89 15.57 22.47 7.87
C ILE A 89 14.30 23.11 7.31
N PHE A 90 14.35 24.42 7.11
CA PHE A 90 13.29 25.20 6.48
C PHE A 90 13.82 25.86 5.20
N HIS A 91 12.96 25.95 4.19
CA HIS A 91 13.26 26.61 2.91
C HIS A 91 12.76 28.08 2.88
N HIS A 92 12.24 28.57 4.00
CA HIS A 92 11.70 29.91 4.19
C HIS A 92 12.08 30.44 5.57
N THR A 93 11.90 31.75 5.79
CA THR A 93 12.16 32.39 7.08
C THR A 93 11.15 31.93 8.12
N VAL A 94 11.63 31.51 9.28
CA VAL A 94 10.80 30.94 10.35
C VAL A 94 11.06 31.67 11.65
N LEU A 95 9.99 31.99 12.37
CA LEU A 95 10.05 32.52 13.72
C LEU A 95 10.05 31.36 14.73
N ARG A 96 11.11 31.30 15.53
CA ARG A 96 11.23 30.37 16.67
C ARG A 96 10.70 31.04 17.92
N ILE A 97 9.68 30.46 18.56
CA ILE A 97 9.05 30.99 19.78
C ILE A 97 9.11 29.95 20.91
N ILE A 98 9.54 30.40 22.09
CA ILE A 98 9.43 29.67 23.35
C ILE A 98 8.35 30.36 24.19
N LEU A 99 7.42 29.56 24.68
CA LEU A 99 6.27 30.01 25.47
C LEU A 99 6.41 29.49 26.91
N HIS A 100 5.74 30.16 27.84
CA HIS A 100 5.65 29.71 29.23
C HIS A 100 4.99 28.32 29.30
N ASP A 101 3.84 28.15 28.65
CA ASP A 101 3.14 26.88 28.52
C ASP A 101 2.60 26.71 27.10
N THR A 102 2.16 25.50 26.73
CA THR A 102 1.60 25.23 25.41
C THR A 102 0.54 24.15 25.39
N VAL A 103 -0.51 24.43 24.59
CA VAL A 103 -1.54 23.45 24.21
C VAL A 103 -1.12 22.62 22.99
N LEU A 104 0.01 22.93 22.34
CA LEU A 104 0.54 22.21 21.18
C LEU A 104 1.63 21.23 21.64
N PHE A 105 1.43 19.94 21.42
CA PHE A 105 2.38 18.92 21.82
C PHE A 105 3.61 18.94 20.88
N PRO A 106 4.85 19.05 21.40
CA PRO A 106 6.05 19.10 20.59
C PRO A 106 6.29 17.79 19.84
N GLU A 107 6.65 16.73 20.56
CA GLU A 107 6.79 15.36 20.07
C GLU A 107 7.29 14.51 21.24
N GLY A 108 7.06 13.19 21.18
CA GLY A 108 7.55 12.28 22.22
C GLY A 108 6.87 10.93 22.19
N GLY A 109 7.56 9.89 22.66
CA GLY A 109 7.04 8.53 22.73
C GLY A 109 6.74 7.86 21.37
N GLY A 110 7.12 8.48 20.24
CA GLY A 110 6.74 8.05 18.89
C GLY A 110 5.52 8.80 18.33
N GLN A 111 4.88 9.67 19.12
CA GLN A 111 3.81 10.54 18.67
C GLN A 111 4.36 11.78 17.96
N PRO A 112 3.88 12.10 16.73
CA PRO A 112 4.27 13.30 16.02
C PRO A 112 3.73 14.59 16.66
N THR A 113 4.35 15.73 16.30
CA THR A 113 3.91 17.08 16.69
C THR A 113 2.44 17.35 16.36
N ASP A 114 1.84 18.20 17.17
CA ASP A 114 0.63 18.90 16.79
C ASP A 114 0.90 20.04 15.82
N ILE A 115 -0.20 20.54 15.29
CA ILE A 115 -0.30 21.78 14.52
C ILE A 115 -1.34 22.67 15.21
N GLY A 116 -1.32 23.96 14.89
CA GLY A 116 -2.29 24.90 15.41
C GLY A 116 -2.02 26.31 14.94
N THR A 117 -2.65 27.26 15.60
CA THR A 117 -2.46 28.68 15.34
C THR A 117 -2.07 29.41 16.60
N LEU A 118 -1.37 30.52 16.44
CA LEU A 118 -1.03 31.47 17.49
C LEU A 118 -1.63 32.82 17.12
N THR A 119 -2.37 33.42 18.04
CA THR A 119 -2.99 34.74 17.88
C THR A 119 -2.40 35.72 18.90
N SER A 120 -1.90 36.86 18.45
CA SER A 120 -1.39 37.94 19.31
C SER A 120 -2.51 38.79 19.93
N GLU A 121 -2.16 39.65 20.89
CA GLU A 121 -3.10 40.59 21.55
C GLU A 121 -3.84 41.51 20.58
N ASP A 122 -3.21 41.90 19.47
CA ASP A 122 -3.80 42.73 18.41
C ASP A 122 -4.66 41.94 17.41
N GLY A 123 -4.83 40.63 17.63
CA GLY A 123 -5.74 39.76 16.88
C GLY A 123 -5.15 39.14 15.61
N VAL A 124 -3.89 39.45 15.27
CA VAL A 124 -3.20 38.82 14.14
C VAL A 124 -2.93 37.35 14.45
N THR A 125 -3.14 36.46 13.47
CA THR A 125 -3.04 35.01 13.65
C THR A 125 -2.03 34.42 12.67
N TRP A 126 -1.19 33.51 13.17
CA TRP A 126 -0.18 32.78 12.41
C TRP A 126 -0.35 31.27 12.59
N ASP A 127 -0.01 30.53 11.54
CA ASP A 127 0.07 29.08 11.60
C ASP A 127 1.37 28.64 12.28
N VAL A 128 1.24 27.70 13.22
CA VAL A 128 2.36 27.00 13.83
C VAL A 128 2.63 25.75 12.99
N GLU A 129 3.70 25.80 12.18
CA GLU A 129 4.04 24.73 11.24
C GLU A 129 4.56 23.47 11.96
N LEU A 130 5.28 23.68 13.06
CA LEU A 130 5.99 22.62 13.77
C LEU A 130 6.22 23.02 15.22
N VAL A 131 6.14 22.05 16.12
CA VAL A 131 6.64 22.19 17.49
C VAL A 131 7.68 21.09 17.71
N LYS A 132 8.81 21.42 18.34
CA LYS A 132 9.88 20.46 18.64
C LYS A 132 10.28 20.53 20.09
N ARG A 133 10.70 19.38 20.61
CA ARG A 133 11.33 19.29 21.93
C ARG A 133 12.82 19.57 21.80
N HIS A 134 13.34 20.48 22.61
CA HIS A 134 14.77 20.70 22.82
C HIS A 134 15.05 20.61 24.31
N GLY A 135 15.64 19.50 24.77
CA GLY A 135 15.73 19.23 26.21
C GLY A 135 14.34 19.04 26.82
N GLY A 136 14.07 19.78 27.90
CA GLY A 136 12.76 19.93 28.53
C GLY A 136 11.90 21.04 27.92
N VAL A 137 12.28 21.69 26.83
CA VAL A 137 11.59 22.88 26.31
C VAL A 137 10.79 22.58 25.04
N ALA A 138 9.57 23.10 24.95
CA ALA A 138 8.76 23.10 23.73
C ALA A 138 9.05 24.36 22.88
N VAL A 139 9.52 24.14 21.66
CA VAL A 139 9.93 25.20 20.73
C VAL A 139 8.98 25.21 19.53
N HIS A 140 8.36 26.35 19.27
CA HIS A 140 7.36 26.55 18.22
C HIS A 140 8.00 27.22 17.02
N TYR A 141 7.64 26.78 15.82
CA TYR A 141 8.13 27.30 14.56
C TYR A 141 6.95 27.83 13.76
N LEU A 142 6.95 29.14 13.52
CA LEU A 142 5.90 29.84 12.79
C LEU A 142 6.46 30.33 11.46
N LYS A 143 5.66 30.24 10.40
CA LYS A 143 6.02 30.83 9.12
C LYS A 143 5.94 32.35 9.21
N LEU A 144 6.98 33.03 8.75
CA LEU A 144 6.94 34.48 8.53
C LEU A 144 6.76 34.77 7.03
N GLU A 145 6.15 35.91 6.73
CA GLU A 145 6.12 36.45 5.36
C GLU A 145 7.53 36.84 4.90
N GLU A 146 7.76 36.78 3.58
CA GLU A 146 9.05 37.15 3.00
C GLU A 146 9.36 38.65 3.27
N GLY A 147 10.60 38.94 3.66
CA GLY A 147 11.06 40.31 3.92
C GLY A 147 11.03 40.76 5.39
N ILE A 148 10.56 39.92 6.32
CA ILE A 148 10.68 40.19 7.77
C ILE A 148 12.11 39.86 8.23
N SER A 149 12.89 40.89 8.56
CA SER A 149 14.28 40.77 9.03
C SER A 149 14.45 40.76 10.55
N ASP A 150 13.46 41.28 11.29
CA ASP A 150 13.49 41.39 12.75
C ASP A 150 12.25 40.77 13.37
N VAL A 151 12.38 40.27 14.62
CA VAL A 151 11.25 39.71 15.37
C VAL A 151 10.18 40.80 15.53
N PRO A 152 8.96 40.59 15.03
CA PRO A 152 7.89 41.58 15.19
C PRO A 152 7.63 41.91 16.66
N HIS A 153 7.35 43.17 17.00
CA HIS A 153 7.14 43.62 18.38
C HIS A 153 6.04 42.81 19.11
N VAL A 154 5.03 42.34 18.38
CA VAL A 154 3.97 41.46 18.91
C VAL A 154 4.51 40.16 19.53
N PHE A 155 5.76 39.79 19.22
CA PHE A 155 6.46 38.62 19.77
C PHE A 155 7.55 38.95 20.80
N ALA A 156 7.57 40.18 21.35
CA ALA A 156 8.52 40.54 22.40
C ALA A 156 8.32 39.67 23.67
N PRO A 157 9.39 39.31 24.40
CA PRO A 157 9.28 38.63 25.68
C PRO A 157 8.30 39.33 26.64
N GLY A 158 7.49 38.55 27.34
CA GLY A 158 6.46 39.05 28.27
C GLY A 158 5.10 39.35 27.63
N LYS A 159 4.98 39.33 26.29
CA LYS A 159 3.69 39.50 25.60
C LYS A 159 2.79 38.26 25.72
N GLN A 160 1.47 38.49 25.80
CA GLN A 160 0.50 37.40 25.81
C GLN A 160 0.13 37.00 24.39
N VAL A 161 -0.09 35.70 24.21
CA VAL A 161 -0.58 35.11 22.97
C VAL A 161 -1.60 34.02 23.28
N LYS A 162 -2.50 33.78 22.35
CA LYS A 162 -3.49 32.72 22.41
C LYS A 162 -3.15 31.62 21.42
N LEU A 163 -2.88 30.42 21.91
CA LEU A 163 -2.73 29.23 21.10
C LEU A 163 -4.09 28.58 20.86
N LYS A 164 -4.28 28.03 19.67
CA LYS A 164 -5.41 27.18 19.31
C LYS A 164 -4.91 25.89 18.65
N LEU A 165 -5.40 24.77 19.13
CA LEU A 165 -5.00 23.44 18.69
C LEU A 165 -5.73 23.01 17.41
N GLY A 166 -5.01 22.38 16.48
CA GLY A 166 -5.56 21.56 15.41
C GLY A 166 -6.19 20.27 15.96
N HIS A 167 -7.42 20.38 16.48
CA HIS A 167 -8.06 19.35 17.30
C HIS A 167 -8.17 17.97 16.63
N GLU A 168 -8.48 17.92 15.34
CA GLU A 168 -8.65 16.64 14.62
C GLU A 168 -7.35 15.82 14.62
N ARG A 169 -6.21 16.47 14.36
CA ARG A 169 -4.89 15.83 14.41
C ARG A 169 -4.54 15.35 15.81
N ARG A 170 -4.79 16.17 16.84
CA ARG A 170 -4.57 15.76 18.23
C ARG A 170 -5.40 14.54 18.59
N LEU A 171 -6.69 14.56 18.26
CA LEU A 171 -7.60 13.46 18.58
C LEU A 171 -7.17 12.17 17.89
N ASP A 172 -6.77 12.25 16.62
CA ASP A 172 -6.18 11.14 15.88
C ASP A 172 -4.93 10.59 16.59
N HIS A 173 -3.98 11.47 16.90
CA HIS A 173 -2.72 11.09 17.55
C HIS A 173 -2.95 10.45 18.93
N MET A 174 -3.77 11.06 19.78
CA MET A 174 -4.13 10.53 21.09
C MET A 174 -4.81 9.17 21.00
N SER A 175 -5.72 9.01 20.02
CA SER A 175 -6.42 7.75 19.78
C SER A 175 -5.42 6.66 19.40
N MET A 176 -4.58 6.89 18.40
CA MET A 176 -3.61 5.89 17.95
C MET A 176 -2.56 5.56 19.02
N HIS A 177 -2.11 6.55 19.80
CA HIS A 177 -1.13 6.32 20.86
C HIS A 177 -1.72 5.52 22.04
N THR A 178 -2.94 5.87 22.47
CA THR A 178 -3.66 5.10 23.51
C THR A 178 -3.96 3.68 23.04
N ALA A 179 -4.34 3.52 21.77
CA ALA A 179 -4.56 2.21 21.14
C ALA A 179 -3.29 1.36 21.10
N GLN A 180 -2.14 1.96 20.82
CA GLN A 180 -0.88 1.23 20.84
C GLN A 180 -0.54 0.70 22.23
N HIS A 181 -0.71 1.51 23.28
CA HIS A 181 -0.48 1.08 24.66
C HIS A 181 -1.39 -0.08 25.06
N LEU A 182 -2.69 0.06 24.79
CA LEU A 182 -3.67 -1.00 25.04
C LEU A 182 -3.31 -2.28 24.30
N LEU A 183 -3.06 -2.19 22.99
CA LEU A 183 -2.76 -3.33 22.13
C LEU A 183 -1.48 -4.05 22.57
N SER A 184 -0.42 -3.29 22.85
CA SER A 184 0.86 -3.84 23.28
C SER A 184 0.73 -4.54 24.62
N SER A 185 0.02 -3.93 25.59
CA SER A 185 -0.20 -4.57 26.88
C SER A 185 -0.98 -5.87 26.77
N VAL A 186 -2.07 -5.90 25.99
CA VAL A 186 -2.85 -7.13 25.79
C VAL A 186 -2.01 -8.23 25.14
N ILE A 187 -1.24 -7.91 24.10
CA ILE A 187 -0.39 -8.91 23.42
C ILE A 187 0.71 -9.43 24.37
N GLU A 188 1.36 -8.54 25.12
CA GLU A 188 2.44 -8.90 26.04
C GLU A 188 1.94 -9.73 27.23
N THR A 189 0.77 -9.38 27.77
CA THR A 189 0.19 -10.08 28.92
C THR A 189 -0.43 -11.41 28.53
N SER A 190 -1.27 -11.43 27.49
CA SER A 190 -2.04 -12.61 27.07
C SER A 190 -1.25 -13.60 26.24
N LEU A 191 -0.32 -13.13 25.39
CA LEU A 191 0.44 -13.99 24.47
C LEU A 191 1.93 -14.11 24.82
N LYS A 192 2.43 -13.32 25.79
CA LYS A 192 3.86 -13.26 26.14
C LYS A 192 4.75 -12.89 24.96
N VAL A 193 4.25 -12.04 24.07
CA VAL A 193 4.97 -11.55 22.88
C VAL A 193 5.33 -10.08 23.07
N PRO A 194 6.62 -9.71 23.20
CA PRO A 194 7.03 -8.31 23.38
C PRO A 194 6.83 -7.47 22.12
N THR A 195 6.46 -6.21 22.31
CA THR A 195 6.46 -5.22 21.23
C THR A 195 7.89 -4.73 20.96
N LEU A 196 8.40 -4.95 19.75
CA LEU A 196 9.77 -4.57 19.38
C LEU A 196 9.87 -3.10 18.96
N ALA A 197 8.88 -2.63 18.21
CA ALA A 197 8.79 -1.26 17.74
C ALA A 197 7.33 -0.91 17.42
N TRP A 198 7.04 0.38 17.32
CA TRP A 198 5.76 0.85 16.82
C TRP A 198 5.96 2.14 16.00
N SER A 199 4.96 2.48 15.18
CA SER A 199 4.96 3.74 14.45
C SER A 199 3.55 4.26 14.22
N LEU A 200 3.35 5.52 14.57
CA LEU A 200 2.20 6.31 14.15
C LEU A 200 2.48 6.90 12.77
N THR A 201 1.93 6.25 11.74
CA THR A 201 2.11 6.67 10.34
C THR A 201 1.16 7.82 9.99
N ALA A 202 1.51 8.58 8.94
CA ALA A 202 0.58 9.56 8.38
C ALA A 202 -0.62 8.85 7.73
N TRP A 203 -1.83 9.26 8.10
CA TRP A 203 -3.06 8.82 7.44
C TRP A 203 -3.00 9.20 5.93
N PRO A 204 -3.39 8.33 4.98
CA PRO A 204 -4.21 7.11 5.10
C PRO A 204 -3.47 5.81 5.43
N SER A 205 -2.16 5.85 5.69
CA SER A 205 -1.44 4.63 6.07
C SER A 205 -1.87 4.18 7.48
N PRO A 206 -2.07 2.87 7.72
CA PRO A 206 -2.35 2.35 9.05
C PRO A 206 -1.11 2.44 9.95
N ALA A 207 -1.32 2.62 11.26
CA ALA A 207 -0.25 2.49 12.24
C ALA A 207 0.14 1.02 12.40
N TYR A 208 1.30 0.76 12.98
CA TYR A 208 1.75 -0.61 13.19
C TYR A 208 2.56 -0.80 14.46
N ILE A 209 2.59 -2.05 14.90
CA ILE A 209 3.55 -2.61 15.85
C ILE A 209 4.36 -3.70 15.15
N ASP A 210 5.65 -3.78 15.46
CA ASP A 210 6.53 -4.85 15.02
C ASP A 210 6.69 -5.85 16.19
N LEU A 211 6.43 -7.13 15.94
CA LEU A 211 6.49 -8.23 16.89
C LEU A 211 7.61 -9.22 16.48
N PRO A 212 8.16 -10.05 17.38
CA PRO A 212 9.21 -11.02 17.04
C PRO A 212 8.74 -12.16 16.13
N ARG A 213 7.43 -12.37 16.01
CA ARG A 213 6.79 -13.35 15.13
C ARG A 213 5.45 -12.84 14.63
N SER A 214 4.86 -13.51 13.65
CA SER A 214 3.48 -13.25 13.26
C SER A 214 2.49 -13.87 14.24
N LEU A 215 1.39 -13.16 14.49
CA LEU A 215 0.21 -13.68 15.20
C LEU A 215 -0.61 -14.58 14.28
N THR A 216 -1.09 -15.69 14.80
CA THR A 216 -2.06 -16.56 14.11
C THR A 216 -3.43 -15.87 14.03
N ALA A 217 -4.31 -16.34 13.13
CA ALA A 217 -5.67 -15.81 13.04
C ALA A 217 -6.46 -15.93 14.37
N ALA A 218 -6.24 -17.01 15.13
CA ALA A 218 -6.86 -17.21 16.43
C ALA A 218 -6.32 -16.23 17.48
N GLU A 219 -5.00 -15.97 17.49
CA GLU A 219 -4.40 -14.97 18.38
C GLU A 219 -4.85 -13.55 18.05
N VAL A 220 -4.96 -13.20 16.76
CA VAL A 220 -5.52 -11.92 16.32
C VAL A 220 -6.95 -11.76 16.83
N ALA A 221 -7.80 -12.77 16.69
CA ALA A 221 -9.17 -12.74 17.19
C ALA A 221 -9.23 -12.59 18.72
N GLN A 222 -8.43 -13.37 19.46
CA GLN A 222 -8.34 -13.28 20.91
C GLN A 222 -7.94 -11.88 21.37
N VAL A 223 -6.87 -11.32 20.79
CA VAL A 223 -6.40 -9.97 21.11
C VAL A 223 -7.47 -8.94 20.76
N GLN A 224 -8.09 -9.06 19.59
CA GLN A 224 -9.14 -8.16 19.11
C GLN A 224 -10.37 -8.12 20.03
N ASP A 225 -10.79 -9.27 20.56
CA ASP A 225 -11.91 -9.38 21.49
C ASP A 225 -11.55 -8.77 22.85
N GLU A 226 -10.35 -9.06 23.35
CA GLU A 226 -9.89 -8.56 24.65
C GLU A 226 -9.70 -7.03 24.66
N VAL A 227 -9.04 -6.46 23.64
CA VAL A 227 -8.91 -5.00 23.53
C VAL A 227 -10.27 -4.31 23.42
N ASN A 228 -11.21 -4.88 22.66
CA ASN A 228 -12.54 -4.31 22.49
C ASN A 228 -13.40 -4.45 23.76
N ARG A 229 -13.20 -5.50 24.56
CA ARG A 229 -13.81 -5.62 25.89
C ARG A 229 -13.34 -4.49 26.81
N TYR A 230 -12.04 -4.21 26.88
CA TYR A 230 -11.53 -3.09 27.70
C TYR A 230 -11.99 -1.72 27.21
N VAL A 231 -12.11 -1.55 25.89
CA VAL A 231 -12.73 -0.36 25.28
C VAL A 231 -14.19 -0.23 25.70
N PHE A 232 -14.96 -1.31 25.65
CA PHE A 232 -16.37 -1.33 26.04
C PHE A 232 -16.57 -1.03 27.54
N GLU A 233 -15.70 -1.56 28.40
CA GLU A 233 -15.64 -1.25 29.83
C GLU A 233 -15.28 0.22 30.11
N GLY A 234 -14.75 0.94 29.12
CA GLY A 234 -14.44 2.36 29.24
C GLY A 234 -13.32 2.66 30.24
N ARG A 235 -12.35 1.75 30.39
CA ARG A 235 -11.27 1.84 31.39
C ARG A 235 -10.63 3.21 31.39
N ARG A 236 -10.35 3.73 32.59
CA ARG A 236 -9.76 5.05 32.77
C ARG A 236 -8.31 5.04 32.32
N VAL A 237 -7.89 6.17 31.79
CA VAL A 237 -6.50 6.45 31.48
C VAL A 237 -6.09 7.72 32.21
N TYR A 238 -4.98 7.66 32.92
CA TYR A 238 -4.46 8.80 33.68
C TYR A 238 -2.93 8.77 33.68
N VAL A 239 -2.35 9.83 34.23
CA VAL A 239 -0.92 10.12 34.20
C VAL A 239 -0.44 10.36 35.62
N GLU A 240 0.66 9.72 35.97
CA GLU A 240 1.41 9.97 37.20
C GLU A 240 2.76 10.59 36.83
N VAL A 241 3.15 11.63 37.56
CA VAL A 241 4.39 12.37 37.31
C VAL A 241 5.22 12.44 38.59
N ASP A 242 6.51 12.16 38.45
CA ASP A 242 7.50 12.19 39.53
C ASP A 242 8.78 12.92 39.07
N GLU A 243 9.70 13.15 40.00
CA GLU A 243 11.00 13.75 39.70
C GLU A 243 11.87 12.85 38.84
N LEU A 244 12.59 13.49 37.92
CA LEU A 244 13.58 12.81 37.10
C LEU A 244 14.88 12.62 37.92
N HIS A 245 15.03 11.47 38.59
CA HIS A 245 16.21 11.17 39.38
C HIS A 245 17.42 10.84 38.47
N THR A 246 18.51 11.62 38.59
CA THR A 246 19.77 11.37 37.88
C THR A 246 20.38 10.03 38.30
N GLY A 247 20.21 8.99 37.48
CA GLY A 247 20.73 7.64 37.76
C GLY A 247 19.78 6.51 37.39
N GLN A 248 18.47 6.76 37.26
CA GLN A 248 17.51 5.74 36.81
C GLN A 248 17.36 5.77 35.28
N THR A 249 18.43 5.43 34.55
CA THR A 249 18.32 5.07 33.11
C THR A 249 17.83 3.63 32.90
N GLY A 250 17.57 2.92 33.99
CA GLY A 250 16.68 1.76 34.11
C GLY A 250 16.08 1.82 35.51
N ILE A 251 14.77 1.63 35.64
CA ILE A 251 14.10 1.70 36.94
C ILE A 251 14.25 0.36 37.64
N ASP A 252 14.97 0.37 38.76
CA ASP A 252 14.80 -0.59 39.85
C ASP A 252 13.31 -0.56 40.24
N SER A 253 12.59 -1.61 39.88
CA SER A 253 11.23 -1.83 40.39
C SER A 253 11.35 -2.37 41.81
N GLY A 254 11.29 -1.47 42.79
CA GLY A 254 10.83 -1.84 44.12
C GLY A 254 9.43 -2.43 44.00
N ASP A 255 9.29 -3.70 44.40
CA ASP A 255 8.06 -4.47 44.64
C ASP A 255 6.73 -3.76 44.31
N SER A 256 6.26 -3.88 43.04
CA SER A 256 4.87 -3.53 42.69
C SER A 256 4.45 -4.07 41.30
N GLU A 257 3.87 -5.27 41.30
CA GLU A 257 2.94 -5.89 40.33
C GLU A 257 3.36 -6.16 38.87
N ALA A 258 2.80 -7.28 38.36
CA ALA A 258 3.06 -7.95 37.09
C ALA A 258 2.67 -7.20 35.79
N HIS A 259 2.51 -5.88 35.83
CA HIS A 259 1.92 -5.08 34.73
C HIS A 259 2.77 -3.89 34.26
N SER A 260 4.02 -3.76 34.72
CA SER A 260 4.95 -2.75 34.20
C SER A 260 5.66 -3.26 32.95
N ARG A 261 5.53 -2.57 31.81
CA ARG A 261 6.17 -2.97 30.54
C ARG A 261 7.51 -2.26 30.35
N GLU A 262 8.54 -3.03 30.04
CA GLU A 262 9.81 -2.50 29.54
C GLU A 262 9.67 -2.12 28.06
N LEU A 263 9.29 -0.88 27.77
CA LEU A 263 9.54 -0.35 26.42
C LEU A 263 11.06 -0.21 26.26
N GLY A 264 11.66 -0.99 25.35
CA GLY A 264 13.10 -1.13 25.13
C GLY A 264 13.87 0.12 24.67
N ARG A 265 13.36 1.34 24.92
CA ARG A 265 14.11 2.59 24.82
C ARG A 265 13.77 3.44 26.04
N GLY A 266 14.67 3.49 27.01
CA GLY A 266 14.62 4.45 28.11
C GLY A 266 14.56 5.89 27.59
N LEU A 267 14.44 6.84 28.52
CA LEU A 267 14.39 8.27 28.20
C LEU A 267 15.53 8.67 27.25
N PRO A 268 15.25 9.44 26.18
CA PRO A 268 16.29 9.92 25.28
C PRO A 268 17.43 10.61 26.05
N SER A 269 18.68 10.41 25.62
CA SER A 269 19.85 11.01 26.28
C SER A 269 19.84 12.54 26.31
N ASP A 270 19.05 13.16 25.43
CA ASP A 270 18.82 14.61 25.34
C ASP A 270 17.61 15.09 26.16
N TYR A 271 16.94 14.22 26.94
CA TYR A 271 15.84 14.60 27.81
C TYR A 271 16.38 15.07 29.17
N THR A 272 16.71 16.36 29.24
CA THR A 272 17.25 17.03 30.42
C THR A 272 16.27 18.07 30.96
N GLY A 273 16.15 18.17 32.29
CA GLY A 273 15.26 19.13 32.95
C GLY A 273 13.76 18.83 32.82
N GLY A 274 13.41 17.60 32.44
CA GLY A 274 12.04 17.11 32.38
C GLY A 274 11.60 16.38 33.65
N VAL A 275 10.57 15.55 33.53
CA VAL A 275 9.95 14.80 34.62
C VAL A 275 9.79 13.33 34.25
N HIS A 276 9.70 12.45 35.24
CA HIS A 276 9.36 11.06 35.00
C HIS A 276 7.83 10.93 34.86
N ARG A 277 7.35 10.65 33.64
CA ARG A 277 5.91 10.59 33.33
C ARG A 277 5.48 9.17 32.99
N MET A 278 4.56 8.64 33.79
CA MET A 278 3.93 7.34 33.60
C MET A 278 2.52 7.51 33.07
N VAL A 279 2.16 6.76 32.03
CA VAL A 279 0.79 6.64 31.54
C VAL A 279 0.23 5.32 32.06
N ILE A 280 -0.96 5.39 32.65
CA ILE A 280 -1.64 4.26 33.26
C ILE A 280 -2.97 4.05 32.54
N ILE A 281 -3.17 2.84 32.02
CA ILE A 281 -4.49 2.33 31.66
C ILE A 281 -4.92 1.44 32.83
N GLU A 282 -5.96 1.87 33.54
CA GLU A 282 -6.36 1.29 34.83
C GLU A 282 -6.55 -0.24 34.76
N GLY A 283 -5.72 -0.96 35.51
CA GLY A 283 -5.74 -2.42 35.59
C GLY A 283 -5.17 -3.15 34.36
N ILE A 284 -4.50 -2.45 33.45
CA ILE A 284 -4.04 -3.01 32.16
C ILE A 284 -2.59 -2.66 31.86
N ASP A 285 -2.22 -1.37 31.92
CA ASP A 285 -0.91 -0.90 31.48
C ASP A 285 -0.36 0.16 32.43
N ARG A 286 0.93 0.08 32.74
CA ARG A 286 1.69 1.12 33.43
C ARG A 286 3.03 1.28 32.72
N THR A 287 3.16 2.35 31.93
CA THR A 287 4.30 2.50 31.01
C THR A 287 4.84 3.94 30.98
N PRO A 288 6.18 4.15 31.00
CA PRO A 288 6.76 5.47 30.85
C PRO A 288 6.47 6.01 29.46
N CYS A 289 5.81 7.16 29.37
CA CYS A 289 5.47 7.78 28.09
C CYS A 289 5.25 9.28 28.23
N CYS A 290 5.80 10.05 27.29
CA CYS A 290 5.64 11.50 27.23
C CYS A 290 4.47 11.95 26.32
N GLY A 291 3.80 11.04 25.61
CA GLY A 291 2.74 11.37 24.67
C GLY A 291 1.42 11.83 25.29
N THR A 292 0.52 12.34 24.47
CA THR A 292 -0.84 12.69 24.89
C THR A 292 -1.76 11.48 24.73
N HIS A 293 -2.60 11.19 25.73
CA HIS A 293 -3.50 10.04 25.72
C HIS A 293 -4.94 10.47 25.99
N LEU A 294 -5.89 9.72 25.42
CA LEU A 294 -7.30 9.88 25.75
C LEU A 294 -7.51 9.58 27.24
N PRO A 295 -8.44 10.27 27.94
CA PRO A 295 -8.68 10.03 29.37
C PRO A 295 -9.50 8.76 29.65
N SER A 296 -10.04 8.11 28.62
CA SER A 296 -10.78 6.85 28.70
C SER A 296 -10.64 6.07 27.41
N LEU A 297 -10.72 4.74 27.50
CA LEU A 297 -10.76 3.87 26.34
C LEU A 297 -12.10 3.90 25.58
N SER A 298 -13.17 4.48 26.16
CA SER A 298 -14.53 4.37 25.60
C SER A 298 -14.69 4.91 24.17
N SER A 299 -13.89 5.90 23.80
CA SER A 299 -13.88 6.50 22.45
C SER A 299 -12.93 5.83 21.47
N LEU A 300 -12.19 4.80 21.88
CA LEU A 300 -11.01 4.32 21.17
C LEU A 300 -11.31 3.37 20.02
N ARG A 301 -12.35 2.51 20.12
CA ARG A 301 -12.71 1.40 19.18
C ARG A 301 -11.53 0.91 18.31
N LEU A 302 -10.95 -0.24 18.65
CA LEU A 302 -9.70 -0.71 18.04
C LEU A 302 -9.96 -1.81 16.99
N PHE A 303 -9.21 -1.77 15.89
CA PHE A 303 -9.15 -2.83 14.90
C PHE A 303 -7.70 -3.23 14.61
N LEU A 304 -7.40 -4.52 14.79
CA LEU A 304 -6.14 -5.16 14.44
C LEU A 304 -6.31 -5.87 13.10
N ALA A 305 -5.52 -5.49 12.10
CA ALA A 305 -5.59 -6.10 10.79
C ALA A 305 -5.17 -7.58 10.86
N PRO A 306 -5.86 -8.48 10.13
CA PRO A 306 -5.47 -9.88 10.05
C PRO A 306 -4.02 -10.04 9.57
N ALA A 307 -3.31 -11.02 10.12
CA ALA A 307 -2.00 -11.39 9.62
C ALA A 307 -2.11 -11.91 8.18
N PRO A 308 -1.17 -11.59 7.27
CA PRO A 308 -1.10 -12.24 5.98
C PRO A 308 -0.93 -13.76 6.16
N ALA A 309 -1.48 -14.56 5.24
CA ALA A 309 -1.58 -16.02 5.37
C ALA A 309 -0.24 -16.77 5.58
N SER A 310 0.90 -16.12 5.32
CA SER A 310 2.23 -16.67 5.63
C SER A 310 2.65 -16.31 7.06
N SER A 311 2.52 -17.24 8.00
CA SER A 311 3.13 -17.12 9.32
C SER A 311 4.65 -17.29 9.18
N SER A 312 5.42 -16.19 9.24
CA SER A 312 6.88 -16.27 9.33
C SER A 312 7.31 -16.36 10.80
N SER A 313 8.39 -17.09 11.05
CA SER A 313 9.02 -17.21 12.38
C SER A 313 9.92 -16.02 12.74
N GLY A 314 10.01 -15.01 11.86
CA GLY A 314 10.83 -13.82 12.07
C GLY A 314 10.00 -12.59 12.43
N PRO A 315 10.67 -11.45 12.68
CA PRO A 315 9.99 -10.21 13.02
C PRO A 315 8.92 -9.85 11.99
N SER A 316 7.73 -9.50 12.47
CA SER A 316 6.57 -9.27 11.64
C SER A 316 5.82 -8.01 12.05
N ARG A 317 5.22 -7.36 11.05
CA ARG A 317 4.51 -6.10 11.21
C ARG A 317 3.01 -6.35 11.28
N HIS A 318 2.39 -5.83 12.33
CA HIS A 318 0.96 -5.89 12.55
C HIS A 318 0.35 -4.49 12.49
N TYR A 319 -0.57 -4.29 11.56
CA TYR A 319 -1.23 -3.02 11.33
C TYR A 319 -2.48 -2.89 12.18
N PHE A 320 -2.74 -1.71 12.71
CA PHE A 320 -3.96 -1.45 13.49
C PHE A 320 -4.50 -0.04 13.22
N LEU A 321 -5.80 0.11 13.47
CA LEU A 321 -6.56 1.35 13.36
C LEU A 321 -7.36 1.54 14.64
N ALA A 322 -7.57 2.79 15.04
CA ALA A 322 -8.38 3.14 16.19
C ALA A 322 -9.06 4.49 15.96
N GLY A 323 -10.13 4.74 16.71
CA GLY A 323 -10.82 6.02 16.79
C GLY A 323 -11.25 6.53 15.40
N PRO A 324 -10.95 7.81 15.06
CA PRO A 324 -11.34 8.39 13.78
C PRO A 324 -10.86 7.58 12.56
N ARG A 325 -9.61 7.07 12.57
CA ARG A 325 -9.08 6.31 11.42
C ARG A 325 -9.87 5.03 11.14
N LEU A 326 -10.34 4.37 12.18
CA LEU A 326 -11.16 3.17 12.02
C LEU A 326 -12.52 3.52 11.40
N LEU A 327 -13.15 4.61 11.83
CA LEU A 327 -14.43 5.05 11.28
C LEU A 327 -14.29 5.41 9.79
N ASP A 328 -13.25 6.17 9.43
CA ASP A 328 -12.96 6.50 8.03
C ASP A 328 -12.71 5.24 7.20
N HIS A 329 -11.92 4.29 7.72
CA HIS A 329 -11.65 3.02 7.06
C HIS A 329 -12.92 2.19 6.83
N LEU A 330 -13.80 2.09 7.83
CA LEU A 330 -15.07 1.37 7.70
C LEU A 330 -15.98 2.03 6.66
N GLY A 331 -16.02 3.37 6.60
CA GLY A 331 -16.74 4.10 5.55
C GLY A 331 -16.21 3.80 4.15
N ILE A 332 -14.89 3.75 3.98
CA ILE A 332 -14.24 3.37 2.72
C ILE A 332 -14.59 1.93 2.35
N VAL A 333 -14.45 0.98 3.28
CA VAL A 333 -14.75 -0.45 3.04
C VAL A 333 -16.23 -0.64 2.69
N GLN A 334 -17.16 0.02 3.40
CA GLN A 334 -18.59 -0.04 3.09
C GLN A 334 -18.90 0.50 1.69
N SER A 335 -18.27 1.62 1.30
CA SER A 335 -18.43 2.20 -0.04
C SER A 335 -17.92 1.25 -1.13
N LEU A 336 -16.73 0.65 -0.92
CA LEU A 336 -16.15 -0.33 -1.84
C LEU A 336 -17.04 -1.58 -1.95
N LEU A 337 -17.51 -2.13 -0.83
CA LEU A 337 -18.38 -3.30 -0.81
C LEU A 337 -19.71 -3.01 -1.53
N THR A 338 -20.31 -1.85 -1.28
CA THR A 338 -21.57 -1.44 -1.91
C THR A 338 -21.42 -1.29 -3.42
N ARG A 339 -20.34 -0.66 -3.89
CA ARG A 339 -20.05 -0.50 -5.31
C ARG A 339 -19.84 -1.85 -6.00
N THR A 340 -19.06 -2.75 -5.38
CA THR A 340 -18.81 -4.10 -5.92
C THR A 340 -20.08 -4.94 -5.94
N ALA A 341 -20.88 -4.91 -4.88
CA ALA A 341 -22.16 -5.61 -4.80
C ALA A 341 -23.14 -5.12 -5.89
N SER A 342 -23.16 -3.81 -6.18
CA SER A 342 -23.95 -3.25 -7.29
C SER A 342 -23.51 -3.75 -8.66
N VAL A 343 -22.20 -3.90 -8.91
CA VAL A 343 -21.68 -4.46 -10.17
C VAL A 343 -22.10 -5.92 -10.33
N LEU A 344 -22.07 -6.68 -9.24
CA LEU A 344 -22.43 -8.10 -9.21
C LEU A 344 -23.93 -8.37 -9.13
N SER A 345 -24.73 -7.31 -8.91
CA SER A 345 -26.18 -7.37 -8.69
C SER A 345 -26.57 -8.35 -7.57
N CYS A 346 -25.86 -8.29 -6.43
CA CYS A 346 -26.12 -9.13 -5.25
C CYS A 346 -26.08 -8.32 -3.95
N GLY A 347 -26.50 -8.92 -2.83
CA GLY A 347 -26.26 -8.34 -1.51
C GLY A 347 -24.78 -8.40 -1.11
N PRO A 348 -24.26 -7.48 -0.24
CA PRO A 348 -22.88 -7.55 0.23
C PRO A 348 -22.48 -8.90 0.87
N PRO A 349 -23.33 -9.57 1.69
CA PRO A 349 -23.00 -10.90 2.23
C PRO A 349 -22.86 -12.00 1.18
N GLU A 350 -23.54 -11.88 0.04
CA GLU A 350 -23.55 -12.87 -1.05
C GLU A 350 -22.39 -12.68 -2.04
N MET A 351 -21.64 -11.57 -1.91
CA MET A 351 -20.57 -11.19 -2.83
C MET A 351 -19.53 -12.31 -3.01
N PRO A 352 -19.00 -12.97 -1.97
CA PRO A 352 -17.98 -14.00 -2.15
C PRO A 352 -18.48 -15.16 -3.02
N ASP A 353 -19.69 -15.62 -2.77
CA ASP A 353 -20.32 -16.71 -3.53
C ASP A 353 -20.57 -16.27 -4.98
N ARG A 354 -21.04 -15.02 -5.18
CA ARG A 354 -21.26 -14.48 -6.52
C ARG A 354 -19.97 -14.36 -7.33
N VAL A 355 -18.86 -13.97 -6.69
CA VAL A 355 -17.53 -13.94 -7.32
C VAL A 355 -17.07 -15.35 -7.67
N ALA A 356 -17.21 -16.32 -6.75
CA ALA A 356 -16.83 -17.71 -7.02
C ALA A 356 -17.60 -18.29 -8.22
N LEU A 357 -18.91 -18.04 -8.29
CA LEU A 357 -19.75 -18.44 -9.42
C LEU A 357 -19.28 -17.82 -10.74
N LEU A 358 -18.96 -16.53 -10.77
CA LEU A 358 -18.47 -15.86 -11.98
C LEU A 358 -17.11 -16.40 -12.44
N VAL A 359 -16.21 -16.74 -11.51
CA VAL A 359 -14.93 -17.37 -11.82
C VAL A 359 -15.16 -18.75 -12.45
N ASP A 360 -16.07 -19.55 -11.88
CA ASP A 360 -16.40 -20.87 -12.42
C ASP A 360 -17.11 -20.78 -13.78
N GLU A 361 -17.99 -19.79 -13.97
CA GLU A 361 -18.58 -19.49 -15.27
C GLU A 361 -17.54 -19.04 -16.31
N SER A 362 -16.54 -18.26 -15.92
CA SER A 362 -15.42 -17.90 -16.81
C SER A 362 -14.67 -19.14 -17.25
N LYS A 363 -14.27 -20.00 -16.32
CA LYS A 363 -13.58 -21.27 -16.62
C LYS A 363 -14.42 -22.17 -17.52
N ARG A 364 -15.74 -22.26 -17.29
CA ARG A 364 -16.65 -23.04 -18.15
C ARG A 364 -16.76 -22.45 -19.56
N ARG A 365 -16.81 -21.13 -19.70
CA ARG A 365 -16.82 -20.46 -21.01
C ARG A 365 -15.51 -20.65 -21.76
N GLU A 366 -14.38 -20.49 -21.08
CA GLU A 366 -13.05 -20.75 -21.66
C GLU A 366 -12.93 -22.20 -22.15
N LYS A 367 -13.34 -23.18 -21.33
CA LYS A 367 -13.38 -24.58 -21.76
C LYS A 367 -14.29 -24.80 -22.97
N ARG A 368 -15.46 -24.16 -23.01
CA ARG A 368 -16.38 -24.26 -24.15
C ARG A 368 -15.77 -23.65 -25.42
N ILE A 369 -15.05 -22.54 -25.31
CA ILE A 369 -14.30 -21.94 -26.42
C ILE A 369 -13.26 -22.92 -26.92
N ASP A 370 -12.45 -23.51 -26.03
CA ASP A 370 -11.45 -24.50 -26.42
C ASP A 370 -12.05 -25.73 -27.14
N ASP A 371 -13.19 -26.22 -26.65
CA ASP A 371 -13.88 -27.37 -27.25
C ASP A 371 -14.41 -27.03 -28.65
N LEU A 372 -15.00 -25.83 -28.82
CA LEU A 372 -15.47 -25.34 -30.12
C LEU A 372 -14.32 -25.06 -31.09
N GLU A 373 -13.21 -24.51 -30.61
CA GLU A 373 -11.99 -24.31 -31.38
C GLU A 373 -11.43 -25.66 -31.87
N ARG A 374 -11.41 -26.70 -31.03
CA ARG A 374 -10.99 -28.04 -31.47
C ARG A 374 -11.93 -28.64 -32.53
N GLU A 375 -13.24 -28.47 -32.37
CA GLU A 375 -14.23 -28.94 -33.34
C GLU A 375 -14.06 -28.23 -34.70
N LEU A 376 -13.92 -26.90 -34.68
CA LEU A 376 -13.69 -26.10 -35.88
C LEU A 376 -12.36 -26.45 -36.54
N ALA A 377 -11.29 -26.63 -35.77
CA ALA A 377 -10.00 -27.08 -36.29
C ALA A 377 -10.11 -28.45 -36.97
N GLY A 378 -10.93 -29.35 -36.41
CA GLY A 378 -11.29 -30.63 -37.01
C GLY A 378 -11.93 -30.48 -38.39
N ILE A 379 -12.95 -29.63 -38.50
CA ILE A 379 -13.66 -29.36 -39.76
C ILE A 379 -12.72 -28.75 -40.81
N LEU A 380 -11.95 -27.71 -40.44
CA LEU A 380 -11.02 -27.06 -41.35
C LEU A 380 -9.91 -28.01 -41.81
N GLY A 381 -9.37 -28.82 -40.90
CA GLY A 381 -8.38 -29.84 -41.23
C GLY A 381 -8.91 -30.87 -42.23
N ARG A 382 -10.16 -31.32 -42.05
CA ARG A 382 -10.84 -32.22 -43.01
C ARG A 382 -11.03 -31.57 -44.37
N GLN A 383 -11.56 -30.35 -44.42
CA GLN A 383 -11.80 -29.63 -45.67
C GLN A 383 -10.51 -29.46 -46.48
N LEU A 384 -9.40 -29.13 -45.81
CA LEU A 384 -8.10 -29.01 -46.47
C LEU A 384 -7.58 -30.37 -46.99
N ALA A 385 -7.81 -31.45 -46.25
CA ALA A 385 -7.44 -32.81 -46.68
C ALA A 385 -8.27 -33.25 -47.89
N GLU A 386 -9.59 -33.04 -47.85
CA GLU A 386 -10.50 -33.31 -48.97
C GLU A 386 -10.13 -32.48 -50.21
N GLU A 387 -9.80 -31.20 -50.04
CA GLU A 387 -9.34 -30.34 -51.14
C GLU A 387 -8.08 -30.91 -51.81
N MET A 388 -7.11 -31.36 -51.02
CA MET A 388 -5.88 -31.97 -51.55
C MET A 388 -6.19 -33.26 -52.32
N VAL A 389 -7.04 -34.14 -51.77
CA VAL A 389 -7.44 -35.39 -52.42
C VAL A 389 -8.17 -35.10 -53.73
N GLN A 390 -9.11 -34.16 -53.76
CA GLN A 390 -9.83 -33.77 -54.97
C GLN A 390 -8.89 -33.18 -56.04
N TRP A 391 -7.92 -32.35 -55.63
CA TRP A 391 -6.89 -31.85 -56.54
C TRP A 391 -6.10 -32.99 -57.20
N ARG A 392 -5.76 -34.03 -56.43
CA ARG A 392 -5.06 -35.21 -56.95
C ARG A 392 -5.94 -36.02 -57.90
N ILE A 393 -7.21 -36.23 -57.58
CA ILE A 393 -8.19 -36.92 -58.43
C ILE A 393 -8.39 -36.17 -59.76
N ALA A 394 -8.38 -34.84 -59.74
CA ALA A 394 -8.49 -34.00 -60.93
C ALA A 394 -7.24 -34.00 -61.84
N GLY A 395 -6.24 -34.85 -61.55
CA GLY A 395 -5.01 -34.96 -62.33
C GLY A 395 -3.89 -34.04 -61.87
N GLY A 396 -3.95 -33.49 -60.65
CA GLY A 396 -2.88 -32.69 -60.08
C GLY A 396 -1.58 -33.49 -59.92
N GLU A 397 -0.50 -33.03 -60.53
CA GLU A 397 0.83 -33.64 -60.43
C GLU A 397 1.80 -32.79 -59.58
N GLY A 398 2.71 -33.44 -58.85
CA GLY A 398 3.71 -32.77 -58.03
C GLY A 398 3.25 -32.46 -56.59
N GLU A 399 3.52 -31.24 -56.14
CA GLU A 399 3.28 -30.79 -54.76
C GLU A 399 1.97 -29.99 -54.67
N TRP A 400 1.09 -30.37 -53.73
CA TRP A 400 -0.08 -29.56 -53.39
C TRP A 400 0.30 -28.44 -52.42
N VAL A 401 0.06 -27.20 -52.83
CA VAL A 401 0.41 -26.02 -52.06
C VAL A 401 -0.85 -25.25 -51.68
N ARG A 402 -0.96 -24.87 -50.41
CA ARG A 402 -2.09 -24.06 -49.94
C ARG A 402 -1.67 -23.02 -48.91
N CYS A 403 -2.19 -21.81 -49.04
CA CYS A 403 -2.03 -20.72 -48.09
C CYS A 403 -3.41 -20.29 -47.60
N VAL A 404 -3.63 -20.34 -46.28
CA VAL A 404 -4.91 -20.00 -45.66
C VAL A 404 -4.66 -18.97 -44.57
N ASN A 405 -5.26 -17.80 -44.69
CA ASN A 405 -5.28 -16.81 -43.62
C ASN A 405 -6.66 -16.76 -42.97
N ARG A 406 -6.70 -16.82 -41.64
CA ARG A 406 -7.89 -16.59 -40.83
C ARG A 406 -7.76 -15.26 -40.10
N ILE A 407 -8.89 -14.59 -39.92
CA ILE A 407 -8.99 -13.49 -38.97
C ILE A 407 -9.36 -14.05 -37.60
N ASP A 408 -8.50 -13.85 -36.62
CA ASP A 408 -8.69 -14.32 -35.24
C ASP A 408 -7.98 -13.41 -34.25
N ASP A 409 -8.73 -12.93 -33.26
CA ASP A 409 -8.21 -12.09 -32.16
C ASP A 409 -7.84 -12.94 -30.93
N SER A 410 -7.97 -14.28 -31.03
CA SER A 410 -7.66 -15.19 -29.94
C SER A 410 -6.17 -15.17 -29.56
N PRO A 411 -5.84 -15.11 -28.26
CA PRO A 411 -4.46 -15.20 -27.80
C PRO A 411 -3.85 -16.60 -28.01
N THR A 412 -4.68 -17.62 -28.29
CA THR A 412 -4.27 -19.02 -28.50
C THR A 412 -4.20 -19.42 -29.97
N ALA A 413 -4.18 -18.45 -30.91
CA ALA A 413 -4.14 -18.70 -32.35
C ALA A 413 -3.13 -19.77 -32.79
N GLN A 414 -1.92 -19.80 -32.19
CA GLN A 414 -0.92 -20.82 -32.51
C GLN A 414 -1.38 -22.25 -32.19
N ALA A 415 -2.04 -22.45 -31.04
CA ALA A 415 -2.57 -23.76 -30.64
C ALA A 415 -3.71 -24.20 -31.56
N PHE A 416 -4.56 -23.26 -31.99
CA PHE A 416 -5.61 -23.51 -32.96
C PHE A 416 -5.04 -23.94 -34.33
N LEU A 417 -4.04 -23.21 -34.87
CA LEU A 417 -3.38 -23.61 -36.12
C LEU A 417 -2.74 -25.00 -35.99
N GLN A 418 -2.14 -25.31 -34.84
CA GLN A 418 -1.60 -26.65 -34.58
C GLN A 418 -2.69 -27.72 -34.62
N ALA A 419 -3.85 -27.47 -34.01
CA ALA A 419 -4.98 -28.38 -34.04
C ALA A 419 -5.47 -28.65 -35.48
N ILE A 420 -5.48 -27.64 -36.37
CA ILE A 420 -5.80 -27.83 -37.79
C ILE A 420 -4.80 -28.80 -38.44
N THR A 421 -3.50 -28.61 -38.22
CA THR A 421 -2.48 -29.50 -38.83
C THR A 421 -2.61 -30.94 -38.33
N LEU A 422 -2.99 -31.15 -37.07
CA LEU A 422 -3.24 -32.47 -36.50
C LEU A 422 -4.47 -33.13 -37.13
N ALA A 423 -5.57 -32.39 -37.26
CA ALA A 423 -6.79 -32.87 -37.90
C ALA A 423 -6.59 -33.19 -39.39
N PHE A 424 -5.90 -32.31 -40.12
CA PHE A 424 -5.50 -32.54 -41.51
C PHE A 424 -4.69 -33.84 -41.65
N THR A 425 -3.67 -34.03 -40.81
CA THR A 425 -2.84 -35.25 -40.83
C THR A 425 -3.65 -36.51 -40.52
N ALA A 426 -4.59 -36.43 -39.56
CA ALA A 426 -5.43 -37.56 -39.20
C ALA A 426 -6.31 -38.02 -40.39
N HIS A 427 -6.94 -37.08 -41.09
CA HIS A 427 -7.76 -37.38 -42.25
C HIS A 427 -6.95 -37.89 -43.46
N LEU A 428 -5.72 -37.41 -43.66
CA LEU A 428 -4.87 -37.97 -44.72
C LEU A 428 -4.49 -39.43 -44.49
N LYS A 429 -4.32 -39.86 -43.22
CA LYS A 429 -4.04 -41.27 -42.90
C LYS A 429 -5.20 -42.21 -43.26
N GLU A 430 -6.43 -41.69 -43.34
CA GLU A 430 -7.59 -42.46 -43.78
C GLU A 430 -7.63 -42.63 -45.32
N GLN A 431 -6.80 -41.89 -46.06
CA GLN A 431 -6.76 -41.81 -47.52
C GLN A 431 -5.36 -42.12 -48.07
N THR A 432 -4.75 -43.22 -47.61
CA THR A 432 -3.32 -43.55 -47.83
C THR A 432 -2.88 -43.59 -49.30
N ASP A 433 -3.74 -44.01 -50.21
CA ASP A 433 -3.40 -44.17 -51.63
C ASP A 433 -3.32 -42.83 -52.38
N MET A 434 -3.87 -41.76 -51.81
CA MET A 434 -4.01 -40.43 -52.44
C MET A 434 -3.10 -39.37 -51.81
N ILE A 435 -2.18 -39.75 -50.91
CA ILE A 435 -1.26 -38.82 -50.26
C ILE A 435 -0.21 -38.35 -51.27
N CYS A 436 -0.18 -37.04 -51.56
CA CYS A 436 0.87 -36.40 -52.34
C CYS A 436 1.80 -35.56 -51.45
N GLN A 437 2.93 -35.14 -52.03
CA GLN A 437 3.75 -34.09 -51.41
C GLN A 437 2.89 -32.84 -51.24
N HIS A 438 3.00 -32.19 -50.09
CA HIS A 438 2.19 -31.03 -49.76
C HIS A 438 2.93 -30.03 -48.89
N THR A 439 2.59 -28.75 -49.07
CA THR A 439 3.01 -27.64 -48.21
C THR A 439 1.83 -26.73 -47.92
N LEU A 440 1.46 -26.65 -46.65
CA LEU A 440 0.34 -25.89 -46.12
C LEU A 440 0.87 -24.75 -45.23
N LEU A 441 0.58 -23.52 -45.61
CA LEU A 441 0.83 -22.32 -44.81
C LEU A 441 -0.49 -21.82 -44.21
N LEU A 442 -0.61 -21.92 -42.89
CA LEU A 442 -1.73 -21.39 -42.12
C LEU A 442 -1.31 -20.10 -41.43
N LEU A 443 -2.19 -19.10 -41.48
CA LEU A 443 -1.98 -17.82 -40.83
C LEU A 443 -3.20 -17.42 -40.01
N SER A 444 -2.94 -16.66 -38.95
CA SER A 444 -3.96 -16.06 -38.09
C SER A 444 -3.60 -14.61 -37.84
N SER A 445 -4.31 -13.69 -38.50
CA SER A 445 -4.14 -12.25 -38.37
C SER A 445 -5.27 -11.65 -37.51
N PRO A 446 -5.00 -10.66 -36.64
CA PRO A 446 -6.06 -10.01 -35.88
C PRO A 446 -6.99 -9.19 -36.78
N SER A 447 -8.21 -8.97 -36.32
CA SER A 447 -9.25 -8.22 -37.06
C SER A 447 -8.88 -6.75 -37.24
N SER A 448 -8.19 -6.18 -36.25
CA SER A 448 -7.63 -4.82 -36.31
C SER A 448 -6.11 -4.87 -36.26
N GLN A 449 -5.48 -4.25 -37.25
CA GLN A 449 -4.03 -4.35 -37.46
C GLN A 449 -3.35 -2.99 -37.39
N THR A 450 -2.25 -2.95 -36.65
CA THR A 450 -1.34 -1.81 -36.53
C THR A 450 0.10 -2.27 -36.78
N ALA A 451 1.07 -1.35 -36.74
CA ALA A 451 2.48 -1.70 -36.86
C ALA A 451 2.99 -2.64 -35.74
N SER A 452 2.28 -2.72 -34.61
CA SER A 452 2.60 -3.62 -33.50
C SER A 452 1.76 -4.90 -33.48
N SER A 453 0.81 -5.06 -34.40
CA SER A 453 0.00 -6.27 -34.49
C SER A 453 0.84 -7.47 -34.90
N THR A 454 0.47 -8.64 -34.37
CA THR A 454 1.20 -9.89 -34.63
C THR A 454 0.30 -10.87 -35.35
N THR A 455 0.72 -11.29 -36.55
CA THR A 455 0.11 -12.41 -37.28
C THR A 455 0.87 -13.69 -36.93
N VAL A 456 0.16 -14.72 -36.46
CA VAL A 456 0.74 -16.04 -36.20
C VAL A 456 0.81 -16.81 -37.51
N VAL A 457 1.95 -17.46 -37.75
CA VAL A 457 2.24 -18.20 -38.98
C VAL A 457 2.61 -19.62 -38.62
N MET A 458 2.00 -20.60 -39.30
CA MET A 458 2.33 -22.02 -39.17
C MET A 458 2.47 -22.66 -40.54
N LEU A 459 3.62 -23.25 -40.78
CA LEU A 459 3.93 -23.99 -42.00
C LEU A 459 4.00 -25.48 -41.66
N PHE A 460 3.30 -26.29 -42.44
CA PHE A 460 3.23 -27.74 -42.30
C PHE A 460 3.41 -28.38 -43.68
N GLY A 461 4.13 -29.50 -43.78
CA GLY A 461 4.30 -30.17 -45.06
C GLY A 461 4.77 -31.62 -44.96
N GLY A 462 4.77 -32.32 -46.10
CA GLY A 462 5.14 -33.74 -46.18
C GLY A 462 6.63 -34.02 -46.01
N GLU A 463 7.51 -33.04 -46.25
CA GLU A 463 8.96 -33.19 -46.23
C GLU A 463 9.65 -32.11 -45.36
N GLU A 464 10.54 -32.52 -44.46
CA GLU A 464 11.26 -31.61 -43.54
C GLU A 464 12.16 -30.60 -44.28
N LYS A 465 12.92 -31.05 -45.29
CA LYS A 465 13.82 -30.17 -46.05
C LYS A 465 13.04 -29.06 -46.75
N ARG A 466 11.89 -29.42 -47.34
CA ARG A 466 10.96 -28.50 -47.99
C ARG A 466 10.43 -27.46 -47.02
N VAL A 467 9.91 -27.88 -45.86
CA VAL A 467 9.38 -26.98 -44.82
C VAL A 467 10.46 -26.01 -44.32
N LYS A 468 11.69 -26.49 -44.12
CA LYS A 468 12.80 -25.62 -43.71
C LYS A 468 13.14 -24.57 -44.79
N ALA A 469 13.28 -24.99 -46.05
CA ALA A 469 13.59 -24.11 -47.16
C ALA A 469 12.54 -23.01 -47.35
N VAL A 470 11.25 -23.38 -47.32
CA VAL A 470 10.13 -22.43 -47.41
C VAL A 470 10.10 -21.50 -46.20
N GLY A 471 10.32 -22.00 -44.99
CA GLY A 471 10.38 -21.18 -43.78
C GLY A 471 11.53 -20.16 -43.81
N ASP A 472 12.68 -20.52 -44.35
CA ASP A 472 13.81 -19.62 -44.55
C ASP A 472 13.52 -18.55 -45.61
N GLU A 473 12.84 -18.90 -46.70
CA GLU A 473 12.45 -17.95 -47.74
C GLU A 473 11.36 -16.99 -47.27
N LEU A 474 10.39 -17.46 -46.48
CA LEU A 474 9.39 -16.60 -45.84
C LEU A 474 10.04 -15.55 -44.93
N LYS A 475 11.08 -15.91 -44.18
CA LYS A 475 11.85 -14.94 -43.36
C LYS A 475 12.60 -13.91 -44.21
N LYS A 476 13.13 -14.30 -45.37
CA LYS A 476 13.80 -13.36 -46.29
C LYS A 476 12.80 -12.39 -46.92
N GLN A 477 11.64 -12.89 -47.33
CA GLN A 477 10.58 -12.09 -47.94
C GLN A 477 9.94 -11.15 -46.92
N PHE A 478 9.66 -11.63 -45.71
CA PHE A 478 9.01 -10.88 -44.65
C PHE A 478 9.99 -10.59 -43.52
N LYS A 479 10.71 -9.47 -43.62
CA LYS A 479 11.83 -9.11 -42.70
C LYS A 479 11.44 -9.07 -41.20
N THR A 480 10.18 -8.84 -40.89
CA THR A 480 9.66 -8.81 -39.51
C THR A 480 9.10 -10.16 -39.04
N LEU A 481 9.08 -11.19 -39.89
CA LEU A 481 8.74 -12.56 -39.53
C LEU A 481 9.89 -13.22 -38.79
N LYS A 482 9.63 -13.64 -37.56
CA LYS A 482 10.56 -14.44 -36.76
C LYS A 482 9.93 -15.78 -36.44
N GLY A 483 10.69 -16.86 -36.57
CA GLY A 483 10.17 -18.21 -36.35
C GLY A 483 11.20 -19.30 -36.60
N GLY A 484 10.81 -20.52 -36.27
CA GLY A 484 11.63 -21.71 -36.36
C GLY A 484 10.77 -22.97 -36.43
N GLY A 485 11.38 -24.08 -36.81
CA GLY A 485 10.69 -25.34 -37.03
C GLY A 485 11.60 -26.54 -36.78
N LYS A 486 10.97 -27.71 -36.64
CA LYS A 486 11.62 -29.02 -36.52
C LYS A 486 10.76 -30.05 -37.23
N GLY A 487 11.38 -30.92 -38.04
CA GLY A 487 10.62 -31.90 -38.82
C GLY A 487 9.71 -31.24 -39.84
N THR A 488 8.50 -31.76 -39.96
CA THR A 488 7.47 -31.32 -40.90
C THR A 488 6.69 -30.07 -40.47
N ARG A 489 7.14 -29.36 -39.42
CA ARG A 489 6.47 -28.18 -38.85
C ARG A 489 7.42 -27.02 -38.67
N TRP A 490 6.92 -25.83 -38.97
CA TRP A 490 7.56 -24.55 -38.69
C TRP A 490 6.52 -23.55 -38.19
N SER A 491 6.90 -22.71 -37.23
CA SER A 491 5.99 -21.70 -36.65
C SER A 491 6.72 -20.37 -36.48
N GLY A 492 5.98 -19.28 -36.62
CA GLY A 492 6.52 -17.95 -36.50
C GLY A 492 5.47 -16.89 -36.21
N LYS A 493 5.96 -15.67 -35.98
CA LYS A 493 5.16 -14.48 -35.73
C LYS A 493 5.66 -13.37 -36.64
N PHE A 494 4.75 -12.84 -37.45
CA PHE A 494 4.98 -11.66 -38.28
C PHE A 494 4.50 -10.43 -37.53
N LEU A 495 5.38 -9.44 -37.37
CA LEU A 495 5.04 -8.15 -36.77
C LEU A 495 4.68 -7.14 -37.87
N GLY A 496 3.48 -6.56 -37.79
CA GLY A 496 2.97 -5.56 -38.71
C GLY A 496 1.59 -5.90 -39.27
N VAL A 497 1.19 -5.12 -40.28
CA VAL A 497 -0.09 -5.31 -40.99
C VAL A 497 0.08 -6.35 -42.09
N TRP A 498 -0.68 -7.44 -41.99
CA TRP A 498 -0.80 -8.50 -42.98
C TRP A 498 -2.05 -8.27 -43.84
N LEU A 499 -1.87 -7.81 -45.07
CA LEU A 499 -2.95 -7.65 -46.04
C LEU A 499 -3.04 -8.91 -46.89
N THR A 500 -4.21 -9.57 -46.87
CA THR A 500 -4.45 -10.80 -47.63
C THR A 500 -4.13 -10.63 -49.13
N ASP A 501 -4.44 -9.46 -49.70
CA ASP A 501 -4.20 -9.17 -51.11
C ASP A 501 -2.75 -8.90 -51.48
N ARG A 502 -1.88 -8.56 -50.53
CA ARG A 502 -0.47 -8.23 -50.78
C ARG A 502 0.45 -9.27 -50.18
N GLU A 503 0.54 -9.33 -48.86
CA GLU A 503 1.35 -10.32 -48.14
C GLU A 503 0.84 -11.74 -48.41
N GLY A 504 -0.48 -11.95 -48.38
CA GLY A 504 -1.07 -13.27 -48.66
C GLY A 504 -0.79 -13.78 -50.07
N LYS A 505 -0.91 -12.92 -51.09
CA LYS A 505 -0.53 -13.26 -52.47
C LYS A 505 0.97 -13.49 -52.61
N ALA A 506 1.81 -12.66 -52.01
CA ALA A 506 3.26 -12.85 -52.04
C ALA A 506 3.68 -14.18 -51.39
N ALA A 507 3.08 -14.53 -50.25
CA ALA A 507 3.30 -15.81 -49.57
C ALA A 507 2.86 -17.00 -50.44
N SER A 508 1.69 -16.90 -51.07
CA SER A 508 1.17 -17.94 -51.98
C SER A 508 2.09 -18.14 -53.19
N THR A 509 2.53 -17.05 -53.82
CA THR A 509 3.47 -17.08 -54.96
C THR A 509 4.81 -17.69 -54.57
N LEU A 510 5.34 -17.37 -53.39
CA LEU A 510 6.61 -17.93 -52.88
C LEU A 510 6.52 -19.45 -52.68
N LEU A 511 5.40 -19.93 -52.15
CA LEU A 511 5.16 -21.36 -51.98
C LEU A 511 5.15 -22.09 -53.33
N SER A 512 4.53 -21.52 -54.37
CA SER A 512 4.52 -22.11 -55.72
C SER A 512 5.86 -21.96 -56.48
N GLN A 513 6.59 -20.85 -56.33
CA GLN A 513 7.86 -20.64 -57.03
C GLN A 513 8.99 -21.52 -56.50
N SER A 514 8.99 -21.81 -55.20
CA SER A 514 9.94 -22.74 -54.60
C SER A 514 9.76 -24.17 -55.12
N GLN A 515 8.61 -24.53 -55.69
CA GLN A 515 8.35 -25.83 -56.31
C GLN A 515 9.20 -26.04 -57.57
N ALA A 516 9.33 -25.00 -58.41
CA ALA A 516 10.06 -25.05 -59.68
C ALA A 516 11.59 -25.17 -59.50
N ARG A 517 12.16 -24.57 -58.44
CA ARG A 517 13.60 -24.62 -58.16
C ARG A 517 14.06 -25.96 -57.57
N HIS A 518 13.19 -26.64 -56.83
CA HIS A 518 13.53 -27.94 -56.24
C HIS A 518 13.53 -29.08 -57.26
N HIS A 519 12.76 -28.98 -58.36
CA HIS A 519 12.85 -29.91 -59.49
C HIS A 519 14.10 -29.71 -60.35
N SER A 520 14.66 -28.50 -60.41
CA SER A 520 15.90 -28.25 -61.19
C SER A 520 17.19 -28.65 -60.47
N GLU A 521 17.18 -28.81 -59.15
CA GLU A 521 18.37 -29.22 -58.36
C GLU A 521 18.40 -30.74 -58.06
N GLY A 522 17.38 -31.49 -58.49
CA GLY A 522 17.22 -32.93 -58.23
C GLY A 522 17.29 -33.85 -59.47
N MET A 523 17.64 -33.32 -60.65
CA MET A 523 18.00 -34.11 -61.84
C MET A 523 19.52 -34.21 -61.98
#